data_AF-A0A016WCF9-F1
#
_entry.id   AF-A0A016WCF9-F1
#
_cell.length_a   1.000
_cell.length_b   1.000
_cell.length_c   1.000
_cell.angle_alpha   90.00
_cell.angle_beta   90.00
_cell.angle_gamma   90.00
#
_symmetry.space_group_name_H-M   'P 1'
#
loop_
_entity.id
_entity.type
_entity.pdbx_description
1 polymer ?
#
loop_
_entity_poly.entity_id
_entity_poly.type
_entity_poly.pdbx_seq_one_letter_code
_entity_poly.pdbx_strand_id
1 'polypeptide(L)'
;MKYSCAAESYAIEYVASCRVRTLPEYTHPGHKVNTYVLRDVSKSVRGAAYYATAVWWSQLSRFGMRSNMMFYASEYRRGRRNVLSWSKV
;
A
#
# COMPACT_ATOMS: atom_id res chain seq x y z
N MET A 1 -4.28 2.01 -14.36
CA MET A 1 -3.55 3.02 -13.55
C MET A 1 -2.86 4.04 -14.45
N LYS A 2 -3.25 5.31 -14.33
CA LYS A 2 -2.51 6.46 -14.85
C LYS A 2 -1.85 7.17 -13.67
N TYR A 3 -0.67 7.74 -13.88
CA TYR A 3 0.01 8.53 -12.86
C TYR A 3 -0.80 9.78 -12.55
N SER A 4 -0.86 10.17 -11.27
CA SER A 4 -1.59 11.36 -10.82
C SER A 4 -0.70 12.17 -9.88
N CYS A 5 -0.40 13.41 -10.27
CA CYS A 5 0.38 14.32 -9.43
C CYS A 5 -0.36 14.67 -8.13
N ALA A 6 -1.70 14.66 -8.13
CA ALA A 6 -2.48 14.85 -6.90
C ALA A 6 -2.25 13.70 -5.90
N ALA A 7 -2.26 12.46 -6.39
CA ALA A 7 -1.96 11.29 -5.55
C ALA A 7 -0.53 11.31 -5.04
N GLU A 8 0.42 11.77 -5.86
CA GLU A 8 1.82 11.96 -5.46
C GLU A 8 1.95 13.00 -4.34
N SER A 9 1.34 14.18 -4.48
CA SER A 9 1.39 15.22 -3.45
C SER A 9 0.89 14.71 -2.09
N TYR A 10 -0.25 14.02 -2.07
CA TYR A 10 -0.75 13.41 -0.83
C TYR A 10 0.20 12.36 -0.27
N ALA A 11 0.84 11.55 -1.12
CA ALA A 11 1.82 10.56 -0.67
C ALA A 11 3.09 11.22 -0.09
N ILE A 12 3.54 12.34 -0.67
CA ILE A 12 4.68 13.14 -0.15
C ILE A 12 4.33 13.70 1.23
N GLU A 13 3.16 14.34 1.38
CA GLU A 13 2.70 14.86 2.68
C GLU A 13 2.61 13.75 3.73
N TYR A 14 2.15 12.57 3.31
CA TYR A 14 2.04 11.41 4.18
C TYR A 14 3.40 10.99 4.76
N VAL A 15 4.40 10.79 3.89
CA VAL A 15 5.72 10.31 4.31
C VAL A 15 6.57 11.39 4.98
N ALA A 16 6.32 12.68 4.69
CA ALA A 16 7.03 13.80 5.31
C ALA A 16 6.89 13.81 6.84
N SER A 17 5.76 13.31 7.37
CA SER A 17 5.55 13.18 8.82
C SER A 17 6.49 12.16 9.50
N CYS A 18 7.16 11.30 8.74
CA CYS A 18 7.96 10.16 9.22
C CYS A 18 7.20 9.21 10.17
N ARG A 19 5.87 9.24 10.16
CA ARG A 19 5.02 8.33 10.95
C ARG A 19 4.68 7.09 10.13
N VAL A 20 4.90 5.92 10.70
CA VAL A 20 4.57 4.63 10.06
C VAL A 20 3.05 4.35 10.08
N ARG A 21 2.29 5.10 10.88
CA ARG A 21 0.83 4.93 11.04
C ARG A 21 0.06 5.61 9.91
N THR A 22 -1.11 5.05 9.61
CA THR A 22 -2.01 5.60 8.60
C THR A 22 -2.51 6.99 8.96
N LEU A 23 -2.33 7.95 8.05
CA LEU A 23 -3.02 9.24 8.17
C LEU A 23 -4.53 9.06 8.00
N PRO A 24 -5.35 9.94 8.61
CA PRO A 24 -6.80 9.90 8.43
C PRO A 24 -7.23 10.03 6.97
N GLU A 25 -8.35 9.40 6.58
CA GLU A 25 -8.83 9.37 5.18
C GLU A 25 -9.10 10.77 4.59
N TYR A 26 -9.46 11.75 5.43
CA TYR A 26 -9.68 13.13 4.98
C TYR A 26 -8.40 13.82 4.47
N THR A 27 -7.22 13.29 4.77
CA THR A 27 -5.92 13.87 4.32
C THR A 27 -5.57 13.51 2.88
N HIS A 28 -6.29 12.57 2.27
CA HIS A 28 -6.04 12.11 0.90
C HIS A 28 -7.38 11.69 0.25
N PRO A 29 -8.28 12.67 0.03
CA PRO A 29 -9.65 12.41 -0.38
C PRO A 29 -9.70 11.66 -1.72
N GLY A 30 -10.47 10.58 -1.77
CA GLY A 30 -10.62 9.76 -2.98
C GLY A 30 -9.44 8.83 -3.28
N HIS A 31 -8.40 8.83 -2.45
CA HIS A 31 -7.23 7.97 -2.61
C HIS A 31 -7.16 6.90 -1.53
N LYS A 32 -6.61 5.72 -1.86
CA LYS A 32 -6.24 4.68 -0.90
C LYS A 32 -4.71 4.61 -0.85
N VAL A 33 -4.17 4.25 0.31
CA VAL A 33 -2.72 4.32 0.58
C VAL A 33 -2.19 2.95 0.96
N ASN A 34 -1.08 2.56 0.31
CA ASN A 34 -0.22 1.49 0.78
C ASN A 34 1.10 2.10 1.27
N THR A 35 1.59 1.64 2.42
CA THR A 35 2.85 2.07 2.99
C THR A 35 3.85 0.92 3.06
N TYR A 36 5.12 1.25 2.93
CA TYR A 36 6.22 0.32 3.11
C TYR A 36 7.44 1.07 3.66
N VAL A 37 8.05 0.53 4.72
CA VAL A 37 9.27 1.08 5.30
C VAL A 37 10.42 0.17 4.92
N LEU A 38 11.28 0.66 4.03
CA LEU A 38 12.55 0.01 3.72
C LEU A 38 13.59 0.47 4.74
N ARG A 39 14.13 -0.47 5.51
CA ARG A 39 15.17 -0.18 6.52
C ARG A 39 16.58 -0.11 5.93
N ASP A 40 16.78 -0.66 4.74
CA ASP A 40 18.05 -0.59 4.02
C ASP A 40 18.15 0.75 3.29
N VAL A 41 18.86 1.69 3.92
CA VAL A 41 19.08 3.06 3.41
C VAL A 41 20.10 3.14 2.27
N SER A 42 20.78 2.03 1.92
CA SER A 42 21.70 2.00 0.78
C SER A 42 20.97 1.95 -0.57
N LYS A 43 19.66 1.67 -0.57
CA LYS A 43 18.88 1.54 -1.80
C LYS A 43 18.50 2.91 -2.36
N SER A 44 18.55 3.02 -3.69
CA SER A 44 18.01 4.17 -4.41
C SER A 44 16.48 4.24 -4.28
N VAL A 45 15.90 5.41 -4.59
CA VAL A 45 14.45 5.62 -4.62
C VAL A 45 13.75 4.61 -5.54
N ARG A 46 14.35 4.33 -6.72
CA ARG A 46 13.86 3.29 -7.65
C ARG A 46 13.87 1.90 -7.01
N GLY A 47 14.94 1.57 -6.27
CA GLY A 47 15.03 0.33 -5.52
C GLY A 47 13.93 0.22 -4.46
N ALA A 48 13.72 1.28 -3.68
CA ALA A 48 12.68 1.33 -2.67
C ALA A 48 11.27 1.12 -3.26
N ALA A 49 10.96 1.77 -4.39
CA ALA A 49 9.70 1.58 -5.11
C ALA A 49 9.51 0.14 -5.61
N TYR A 50 10.58 -0.48 -6.12
CA TYR A 50 10.57 -1.88 -6.54
C TYR A 50 10.25 -2.82 -5.37
N TYR A 51 10.96 -2.68 -4.24
CA TYR A 51 10.73 -3.51 -3.06
C TYR A 51 9.32 -3.33 -2.49
N ALA A 52 8.83 -2.10 -2.38
CA ALA A 52 7.47 -1.82 -1.91
C ALA A 52 6.44 -2.56 -2.77
N THR A 53 6.54 -2.40 -4.09
CA THR A 53 5.62 -3.01 -5.06
C THR A 53 5.68 -4.54 -5.00
N ALA A 54 6.88 -5.12 -4.89
CA ALA A 54 7.06 -6.57 -4.75
C ALA A 54 6.44 -7.11 -3.46
N VAL A 55 6.63 -6.41 -2.34
CA VAL A 55 6.07 -6.81 -1.04
C VAL A 55 4.54 -6.77 -1.07
N TRP A 56 3.95 -5.70 -1.58
CA TRP A 56 2.49 -5.57 -1.69
C TRP A 56 1.89 -6.67 -2.57
N TRP A 57 2.45 -6.89 -3.77
CA TRP A 57 1.96 -7.94 -4.66
C TRP A 57 2.15 -9.36 -4.11
N SER A 58 3.21 -9.60 -3.32
CA SER A 58 3.45 -10.91 -2.71
C SER A 58 2.33 -11.35 -1.76
N GLN A 59 1.52 -10.43 -1.24
CA GLN A 59 0.40 -10.80 -0.36
C GLN A 59 -0.57 -11.74 -1.06
N LEU A 60 -0.86 -11.49 -2.35
CA LEU A 60 -1.80 -12.30 -3.11
C LEU A 60 -1.31 -13.74 -3.25
N SER A 61 -0.05 -13.95 -3.64
CA SER A 61 0.49 -15.30 -3.83
C SER A 61 0.70 -16.04 -2.50
N ARG A 62 1.02 -15.32 -1.42
CA ARG A 62 1.31 -15.92 -0.11
C ARG A 62 0.06 -16.27 0.68
N PHE A 63 -0.98 -15.47 0.57
CA PHE A 63 -2.17 -15.60 1.43
C PHE A 63 -3.43 -15.96 0.66
N GLY A 64 -3.45 -15.74 -0.65
CA GLY A 64 -4.59 -16.03 -1.50
C GLY A 64 -5.79 -15.12 -1.24
N MET A 65 -6.61 -15.01 -2.27
CA MET A 65 -7.96 -14.45 -2.20
C MET A 65 -8.96 -15.51 -2.61
N ARG A 66 -10.21 -15.30 -2.23
CA ARG A 66 -11.32 -16.15 -2.66
C ARG A 66 -11.38 -16.15 -4.20
N SER A 67 -11.74 -17.28 -4.78
CA SER A 67 -11.81 -17.46 -6.24
C SER A 67 -12.78 -16.49 -6.93
N ASN A 68 -13.81 -16.03 -6.21
CA ASN A 68 -14.75 -15.03 -6.70
C ASN A 68 -14.26 -13.57 -6.57
N MET A 69 -13.03 -13.35 -6.09
CA MET A 69 -12.39 -12.04 -5.91
C MET A 69 -13.19 -11.03 -5.07
N MET A 70 -14.19 -11.49 -4.30
CA MET A 70 -15.02 -10.62 -3.48
C MET A 70 -14.31 -10.24 -2.18
N PHE A 71 -14.24 -8.93 -1.93
CA PHE A 71 -13.64 -8.38 -0.72
C PHE A 71 -14.72 -8.17 0.35
N TYR A 72 -14.73 -9.01 1.39
CA TYR A 72 -15.66 -8.91 2.52
C TYR A 72 -14.99 -8.28 3.74
N ALA A 73 -15.78 -7.76 4.68
CA ALA A 73 -15.26 -7.22 5.94
C ALA A 73 -14.44 -8.25 6.75
N SER A 74 -14.68 -9.55 6.56
CA SER A 74 -13.88 -10.63 7.14
C SER A 74 -12.40 -10.59 6.71
N GLU A 75 -12.09 -10.03 5.54
CA GLU A 75 -10.71 -9.95 5.03
C GLU A 75 -9.82 -9.08 5.93
N TYR A 76 -10.39 -8.04 6.56
CA TYR A 76 -9.67 -7.24 7.56
C TYR A 76 -9.29 -8.04 8.81
N ARG A 77 -10.02 -9.12 9.11
CA ARG A 77 -9.84 -9.95 10.31
C ARG A 77 -8.82 -11.08 10.10
N ARG A 78 -8.23 -11.21 8.91
CA ARG A 78 -7.21 -12.24 8.59
C ARG A 78 -5.84 -12.00 9.22
N GLY A 79 -5.67 -10.93 10.01
CA GLY A 79 -4.43 -10.61 10.70
C GLY A 79 -3.26 -10.49 9.72
N ARG A 80 -2.13 -11.14 10.01
CA ARG A 80 -0.91 -11.09 9.15
C ARG A 80 -1.04 -11.84 7.82
N ARG A 81 -2.15 -12.53 7.58
CA ARG A 81 -2.43 -13.30 6.36
C ARG A 81 -3.51 -12.63 5.49
N ASN A 82 -3.52 -11.31 5.50
CA ASN A 82 -4.47 -10.49 4.73
C ASN A 82 -3.86 -10.04 3.41
N VAL A 83 -4.73 -9.75 2.44
CA VAL A 83 -4.36 -9.12 1.17
C VAL A 83 -5.01 -7.74 1.18
N LEU A 84 -4.35 -6.77 1.81
CA LEU A 84 -4.85 -5.39 1.96
C LEU A 84 -4.08 -4.39 1.10
N SER A 85 -2.87 -4.73 0.65
CA SER A 85 -2.05 -3.88 -0.19
C SER A 85 -2.29 -4.15 -1.66
N TRP A 86 -3.51 -3.85 -2.12
CA TRP A 86 -3.92 -3.98 -3.51
C TRP A 86 -4.49 -2.65 -4.01
N SER A 87 -4.43 -2.44 -5.32
CA SER A 87 -5.04 -1.29 -5.99
C SER A 87 -6.02 -1.80 -7.04
N LYS A 88 -7.25 -1.27 -7.04
CA LYS A 88 -8.12 -1.39 -8.22
C LYS A 88 -7.53 -0.49 -9.31
N VAL A 89 -7.21 -1.08 -10.46
CA VAL A 89 -6.52 -0.44 -11.59
C VAL A 89 -7.41 0.60 -12.27
#